data_AF-A0A5E4PDI9-F1
#
_entry.id   AF-A0A5E4PDI9-F1
#
_cell.length_a   1.000
_cell.length_b   1.000
_cell.length_c   1.000
_cell.angle_alpha   90.00
_cell.angle_beta   90.00
_cell.angle_gamma   90.00
#
_symmetry.space_group_name_H-M   'P 1'
#
loop_
_entity.id
_entity.type
_entity.pdbx_description
1 polymer ?
#
loop_
_entity_poly.entity_id
_entity_poly.type
_entity_poly.pdbx_seq_one_letter_code
_entity_poly.pdbx_strand_id
1 'polypeptide(L)'
;MLIEHLSKYRSLFPSLALIFHLIDKADGAQRAGVSADSALMALAWCAYLERHARRIYGLVNQSLNQAVIKLARKIQEGELTTPFTIRDIYRKEWKMLTDKKIILAACNELESARWLRLELPEYQGGRPQSPMYVINPKLRINSPTEENIF
;
A
#
# COMPACT_ATOMS: atom_id res chain seq x y z
N MET A 1 7.12 -1.62 -9.91
CA MET A 1 5.98 -0.68 -9.86
C MET A 1 6.36 0.81 -9.91
N LEU A 2 6.94 1.48 -8.90
CA LEU A 2 7.26 2.93 -9.04
C LEU A 2 8.34 3.21 -10.12
N ILE A 3 9.34 2.33 -10.20
CA ILE A 3 10.45 2.43 -11.17
C ILE A 3 9.97 2.21 -12.62
N GLU A 4 8.96 1.35 -12.84
CA GLU A 4 8.34 1.13 -14.17
C GLU A 4 7.43 2.27 -14.61
N HIS A 5 6.84 3.00 -13.66
CA HIS A 5 6.14 4.25 -13.97
C HIS A 5 7.14 5.39 -14.22
N LEU A 6 8.28 5.41 -13.51
CA LEU A 6 9.37 6.37 -13.70
C LEU A 6 10.11 6.18 -15.02
N SER A 7 10.25 4.95 -15.53
CA SER A 7 10.87 4.69 -16.84
C SER A 7 10.08 5.26 -18.02
N LYS A 8 8.76 5.51 -17.86
CA LYS A 8 7.93 6.25 -18.83
C LYS A 8 8.19 7.76 -18.84
N TYR A 9 8.89 8.33 -17.86
CA TYR A 9 9.20 9.77 -17.83
C TYR A 9 10.18 10.17 -18.93
N ARG A 10 10.92 9.21 -19.49
CA ARG A 10 11.92 9.47 -20.52
C ARG A 10 11.31 10.09 -21.79
N SER A 11 10.04 9.80 -22.09
CA SER A 11 9.30 10.44 -23.19
C SER A 11 8.32 11.53 -22.74
N LEU A 12 7.99 11.61 -21.44
CA LEU A 12 7.04 12.59 -20.91
C LEU A 12 7.57 14.02 -21.03
N PHE A 13 8.81 14.25 -20.58
CA PHE A 13 9.43 15.56 -20.65
C PHE A 13 9.51 16.09 -22.09
N PRO A 14 10.10 15.37 -23.07
CA PRO A 14 10.16 15.87 -24.44
C PRO A 14 8.78 16.02 -25.09
N SER A 15 7.81 15.16 -24.77
CA SER A 15 6.43 15.31 -25.26
C SER A 15 5.76 16.58 -24.75
N LEU A 16 5.86 16.88 -23.45
CA LEU A 16 5.30 18.10 -22.86
C LEU A 16 5.97 19.35 -23.41
N ALA A 17 7.30 19.34 -23.53
CA ALA A 17 8.06 20.45 -24.07
C ALA A 17 7.65 20.75 -25.53
N LEU A 18 7.41 19.70 -26.33
CA LEU A 18 6.89 19.84 -27.69
C LEU A 18 5.46 20.40 -27.71
N ILE A 19 4.56 19.91 -26.86
CA ILE A 19 3.18 20.41 -26.78
C ILE A 19 3.16 21.90 -26.44
N PHE A 20 3.90 22.33 -25.42
CA PHE A 20 3.96 23.75 -25.07
C PHE A 20 4.55 24.59 -26.20
N HIS A 21 5.59 24.10 -26.86
CA HIS A 21 6.15 24.77 -28.03
C HIS A 21 5.14 24.90 -29.18
N LEU A 22 4.33 23.87 -29.43
CA LEU A 22 3.29 23.91 -30.47
C LEU A 22 2.17 24.89 -30.13
N ILE A 23 1.82 25.01 -28.85
CA ILE A 23 0.86 26.03 -28.37
C ILE A 23 1.42 27.43 -28.62
N ASP A 24 2.67 27.69 -28.22
CA ASP A 24 3.34 28.98 -28.45
C ASP A 24 3.40 29.31 -29.95
N LYS A 25 3.63 28.30 -30.80
CA LYS A 25 3.67 28.46 -32.25
C LYS A 25 2.28 28.78 -32.83
N ALA A 26 1.23 28.16 -32.30
CA ALA A 26 -0.15 28.48 -32.69
C ALA A 26 -0.55 29.90 -32.28
N ASP A 27 0.03 30.43 -31.21
CA ASP A 27 -0.16 31.81 -30.72
C ASP A 27 0.73 32.85 -31.44
N GLY A 28 1.47 32.43 -32.49
CA GLY A 28 2.22 33.31 -33.38
C GLY A 28 3.74 33.36 -33.13
N ALA A 29 4.28 32.56 -32.21
CA ALA A 29 5.73 32.50 -31.99
C ALA A 29 6.47 31.88 -33.20
N GLN A 30 7.46 32.60 -33.74
CA GLN A 30 8.24 32.15 -34.92
C GLN A 30 9.56 31.45 -34.56
N ARG A 31 9.53 30.51 -33.62
CA ARG A 31 10.72 29.74 -33.22
C ARG A 31 10.76 28.41 -33.96
N ALA A 32 11.93 28.06 -34.52
CA ALA A 32 12.09 26.85 -35.34
C ALA A 32 12.17 25.55 -34.52
N GLY A 33 12.47 25.65 -33.22
CA GLY A 33 12.58 24.50 -32.33
C GLY A 33 12.01 24.78 -30.93
N VAL A 34 11.93 23.72 -30.12
CA VAL A 34 11.42 23.78 -28.75
C VAL A 34 12.17 24.84 -27.96
N SER A 35 11.42 25.80 -27.42
CA SER A 35 12.01 26.93 -26.69
C SER A 35 12.42 26.52 -25.28
N ALA A 36 13.36 27.27 -24.69
CA ALA A 36 13.77 27.07 -23.30
C ALA A 36 12.58 27.23 -22.33
N ASP A 37 11.67 28.17 -22.61
CA ASP A 37 10.47 28.42 -21.80
C ASP A 37 9.54 27.19 -21.81
N SER A 38 9.31 26.61 -22.99
CA SER A 38 8.50 25.41 -23.16
C SER A 38 9.13 24.20 -22.44
N ALA A 39 10.46 24.09 -22.43
CA ALA A 39 11.19 23.06 -21.70
C ALA A 39 11.14 23.25 -20.17
N LEU A 40 11.26 24.48 -19.67
CA LEU A 40 11.11 24.80 -18.25
C LEU A 40 9.69 24.53 -17.75
N MET A 41 8.68 24.86 -18.56
CA MET A 41 7.28 24.54 -18.27
C MET A 41 7.10 23.02 -18.16
N ALA A 42 7.64 22.24 -19.10
CA ALA A 42 7.62 20.78 -19.05
C ALA A 42 8.28 20.22 -17.78
N LEU A 43 9.40 20.81 -17.34
CA LEU A 43 10.07 20.40 -16.10
C LEU A 43 9.16 20.59 -14.88
N ALA A 44 8.50 21.75 -14.78
CA ALA A 44 7.59 22.06 -13.68
C ALA A 44 6.40 21.10 -13.64
N TRP A 45 5.83 20.79 -14.80
CA TRP A 45 4.75 19.81 -14.93
C TRP A 45 5.18 18.39 -14.56
N CYS A 46 6.36 17.94 -14.98
CA CYS A 46 6.91 16.64 -14.57
C CYS A 46 7.04 16.56 -13.04
N ALA A 47 7.58 17.60 -12.39
CA ALA A 47 7.72 17.65 -10.93
C ALA A 47 6.38 17.67 -10.19
N TYR A 48 5.35 18.28 -10.78
CA TYR A 48 3.99 18.26 -10.25
C TYR A 48 3.35 16.86 -10.38
N LEU A 49 3.40 16.27 -11.57
CA LEU A 49 2.82 14.96 -11.87
C LEU A 49 3.49 13.84 -11.06
N GLU A 50 4.80 13.95 -10.82
CA GLU A 50 5.52 13.01 -9.96
C GLU A 50 5.01 13.05 -8.52
N ARG A 51 4.87 14.25 -7.95
CA ARG A 51 4.30 14.43 -6.62
C ARG A 51 2.86 13.92 -6.55
N HIS A 52 2.07 14.14 -7.61
CA HIS A 52 0.72 13.64 -7.71
C HIS A 52 0.67 12.10 -7.76
N ALA A 53 1.52 11.47 -8.56
CA ALA A 53 1.64 10.02 -8.63
C ALA A 53 2.07 9.44 -7.27
N ARG A 54 3.12 9.99 -6.65
CA ARG A 54 3.56 9.60 -5.30
C ARG A 54 2.44 9.71 -4.27
N ARG A 55 1.61 10.77 -4.35
CA ARG A 55 0.46 10.95 -3.45
C ARG A 55 -0.63 9.90 -3.69
N ILE A 56 -1.00 9.62 -4.94
CA ILE A 56 -2.02 8.61 -5.26
C ILE A 56 -1.56 7.21 -4.81
N TYR A 57 -0.33 6.82 -5.15
CA TYR A 57 0.21 5.53 -4.71
C TYR A 57 0.41 5.50 -3.19
N GLY A 58 0.81 6.61 -2.58
CA GLY A 58 0.93 6.76 -1.14
C GLY A 58 -0.40 6.58 -0.41
N LEU A 59 -1.51 7.09 -0.97
CA LEU A 59 -2.86 6.92 -0.40
C LEU A 59 -3.32 5.46 -0.44
N VAL A 60 -3.03 4.73 -1.52
CA VAL A 60 -3.33 3.29 -1.62
C VAL A 60 -2.53 2.50 -0.58
N ASN A 61 -1.28 2.89 -0.33
CA ASN A 61 -0.45 2.25 0.69
C ASN A 61 -0.80 2.71 2.11
N GLN A 62 -1.40 3.89 2.30
CA GLN A 62 -1.67 4.44 3.63
C GLN A 62 -2.71 3.62 4.40
N SER A 63 -3.79 3.18 3.75
CA SER A 63 -4.81 2.33 4.38
C SER A 63 -4.26 0.95 4.73
N LEU A 64 -3.45 0.36 3.84
CA LEU A 64 -2.76 -0.89 4.10
C LEU A 64 -1.76 -0.77 5.26
N ASN A 65 -0.89 0.23 5.24
CA ASN A 65 0.08 0.46 6.31
C ASN A 65 -0.61 0.65 7.67
N GLN A 66 -1.71 1.42 7.71
CA GLN A 66 -2.49 1.58 8.93
C GLN A 66 -3.10 0.25 9.41
N ALA A 67 -3.61 -0.58 8.49
CA ALA A 67 -4.12 -1.91 8.81
C ALA A 67 -3.03 -2.85 9.33
N VAL A 68 -1.84 -2.86 8.72
CA VAL A 68 -0.67 -3.66 9.15
C VAL A 68 -0.25 -3.26 10.56
N ILE A 69 -0.05 -1.95 10.80
CA ILE A 69 0.32 -1.44 12.12
C ILE A 69 -0.74 -1.79 13.16
N LYS A 70 -2.03 -1.66 12.81
CA LYS A 70 -3.13 -1.97 13.72
C LYS A 70 -3.18 -3.46 14.05
N LEU A 71 -3.04 -4.33 13.06
CA LEU A 71 -3.06 -5.78 13.23
C LEU A 71 -1.83 -6.25 14.03
N ALA A 72 -0.65 -5.71 13.74
CA ALA A 72 0.57 -5.94 14.52
C ALA A 72 0.37 -5.58 16.01
N ARG A 73 -0.21 -4.40 16.28
CA ARG A 73 -0.50 -3.97 17.65
C ARG A 73 -1.47 -4.92 18.35
N LYS A 74 -2.50 -5.38 17.64
CA LYS A 74 -3.49 -6.33 18.19
C LYS A 74 -2.93 -7.71 18.49
N ILE A 75 -1.97 -8.16 17.67
CA ILE A 75 -1.19 -9.38 17.96
C ILE A 75 -0.33 -9.19 19.21
N GLN A 76 0.34 -8.04 19.34
CA GLN A 76 1.16 -7.72 20.51
C GLN A 76 0.35 -7.53 21.79
N GLU A 77 -0.86 -6.99 21.71
CA GLU A 77 -1.80 -6.84 22.84
C GLU A 77 -2.40 -8.21 23.28
N GLY A 78 -2.12 -9.30 22.56
CA GLY A 78 -2.69 -10.62 22.86
C GLY A 78 -4.18 -10.73 22.55
N GLU A 79 -4.76 -9.74 21.85
CA GLU A 79 -6.18 -9.73 21.52
C GLU A 79 -6.53 -10.73 20.41
N LEU A 80 -5.55 -11.37 19.77
CA LEU A 80 -5.77 -12.36 18.73
C LEU A 80 -5.15 -13.69 19.15
N THR A 81 -5.99 -14.71 19.31
CA THR A 81 -5.56 -16.07 19.64
C THR A 81 -5.19 -16.82 18.37
N THR A 82 -4.13 -17.62 18.43
CA THR A 82 -3.72 -18.51 17.33
C THR A 82 -4.43 -19.87 17.44
N PRO A 83 -4.87 -20.49 16.33
CA PRO A 83 -4.94 -19.94 14.97
C PRO A 83 -6.16 -19.03 14.79
N PHE A 84 -6.08 -18.08 13.85
CA PHE A 84 -7.20 -17.21 13.49
C PHE A 84 -7.43 -17.16 11.98
N THR A 85 -8.64 -16.81 11.57
CA THR A 85 -8.98 -16.56 10.17
C THR A 85 -9.24 -15.07 9.91
N ILE A 86 -9.24 -14.65 8.64
CA ILE A 86 -9.64 -13.28 8.24
C ILE A 86 -11.05 -12.95 8.75
N ARG A 87 -11.92 -13.95 8.83
CA ARG A 87 -13.29 -13.79 9.33
C ARG A 87 -13.32 -13.42 10.81
N ASP A 88 -12.39 -13.95 11.60
CA ASP A 88 -12.30 -13.64 13.04
C ASP A 88 -11.87 -12.20 13.26
N ILE A 89 -10.95 -11.69 12.44
CA ILE A 89 -10.57 -10.26 12.45
C ILE A 89 -11.76 -9.39 12.04
N TYR A 90 -12.43 -9.75 10.94
CA TYR A 90 -13.57 -9.00 10.42
C TYR A 90 -14.72 -8.89 11.46
N ARG A 91 -15.00 -9.98 12.19
CA ARG A 91 -16.04 -10.03 13.23
C ARG A 91 -15.75 -9.17 14.45
N LYS A 92 -14.49 -8.84 14.72
CA LYS A 92 -14.12 -7.94 15.82
C LYS A 92 -14.37 -6.46 15.49
N GLU A 93 -14.71 -6.15 14.23
CA GLU A 93 -15.09 -4.81 13.76
C GLU A 93 -14.09 -3.72 14.17
N TRP A 94 -12.80 -4.07 14.22
CA TRP A 94 -11.76 -3.13 14.59
C TRP A 94 -11.66 -2.00 13.55
N LYS A 95 -11.61 -0.76 14.04
CA LYS A 95 -11.37 0.42 13.20
C LYS A 95 -10.13 0.19 12.32
N MET A 96 -10.26 0.51 11.03
CA MET A 96 -9.25 0.30 9.97
C MET A 96 -9.06 -1.15 9.48
N LEU A 97 -9.78 -2.12 10.04
CA LEU A 97 -9.79 -3.53 9.61
C LEU A 97 -11.20 -3.95 9.17
N THR A 98 -11.81 -3.13 8.32
CA THR A 98 -13.20 -3.31 7.85
C THR A 98 -13.30 -3.89 6.45
N ASP A 99 -12.26 -3.79 5.62
CA ASP A 99 -12.24 -4.38 4.29
C ASP A 99 -11.43 -5.69 4.30
N LYS A 100 -12.07 -6.79 3.86
CA LYS A 100 -11.42 -8.10 3.74
C LYS A 100 -10.18 -8.07 2.84
N LYS A 101 -10.16 -7.26 1.78
CA LYS A 101 -8.99 -7.13 0.90
C LYS A 101 -7.81 -6.50 1.63
N ILE A 102 -8.08 -5.46 2.43
CA ILE A 102 -7.06 -4.78 3.23
C ILE A 102 -6.54 -5.69 4.34
N ILE A 103 -7.42 -6.44 5.01
CA ILE A 103 -7.01 -7.42 6.04
C ILE A 103 -6.11 -8.51 5.42
N LEU A 104 -6.50 -9.07 4.27
CA LEU A 104 -5.70 -10.08 3.58
C LEU A 104 -4.32 -9.54 3.21
N ALA A 105 -4.26 -8.34 2.63
CA ALA A 105 -3.00 -7.70 2.27
C ALA A 105 -2.13 -7.44 3.51
N ALA A 106 -2.73 -7.02 4.64
CA ALA A 106 -2.02 -6.83 5.89
C ALA A 106 -1.47 -8.15 6.46
N CYS A 107 -2.24 -9.25 6.38
CA CYS A 107 -1.76 -10.57 6.76
C CYS A 107 -0.56 -11.02 5.91
N ASN A 108 -0.60 -10.80 4.59
CA ASN A 108 0.51 -11.16 3.69
C ASN A 108 1.79 -10.38 4.00
N GLU A 109 1.67 -9.10 4.36
CA GLU A 109 2.81 -8.27 4.76
C GLU A 109 3.40 -8.74 6.10
N LEU A 110 2.55 -9.09 7.06
CA LEU A 110 2.99 -9.65 8.34
C LEU A 110 3.57 -11.08 8.19
N GLU A 111 3.09 -11.88 7.26
CA GLU A 111 3.69 -13.17 6.90
C GLU A 111 5.09 -12.98 6.30
N SER A 112 5.23 -12.02 5.38
CA SER A 112 6.54 -11.65 4.81
C SER A 112 7.52 -11.18 5.89
N ALA A 113 7.04 -10.46 6.90
CA ALA A 113 7.80 -10.05 8.08
C ALA A 113 8.04 -11.19 9.10
N ARG A 114 7.55 -12.41 8.85
CA ARG A 114 7.62 -13.59 9.74
C ARG A 114 6.85 -13.46 11.06
N TRP A 115 5.86 -12.58 11.12
CA TRP A 115 4.95 -12.47 12.26
C TRP A 115 3.83 -13.51 12.22
N LEU A 116 3.38 -13.85 11.01
CA LEU A 116 2.34 -14.84 10.76
C LEU A 116 2.88 -15.98 9.88
N ARG A 117 2.21 -17.13 9.96
CA ARG A 117 2.38 -18.25 9.02
C ARG A 117 1.00 -18.64 8.51
N LEU A 118 0.83 -18.70 7.19
CA LEU A 118 -0.37 -19.25 6.58
C LEU A 118 -0.36 -20.78 6.69
N GLU A 119 -1.43 -21.35 7.25
CA GLU A 119 -1.73 -22.77 7.25
C GLU A 119 -2.99 -23.02 6.43
N LEU A 120 -2.83 -23.82 5.37
CA LEU A 120 -3.95 -24.30 4.59
C LEU A 120 -4.43 -25.60 5.21
N PRO A 121 -5.68 -25.68 5.70
CA PRO A 121 -6.23 -26.91 6.24
C PRO A 121 -6.20 -28.01 5.17
N GLU A 122 -5.92 -29.25 5.58
CA GLU A 122 -5.95 -30.39 4.69
C GLU A 122 -7.33 -30.56 4.04
N TYR A 123 -7.35 -30.84 2.74
CA TYR A 123 -8.59 -31.00 1.99
C TYR A 123 -9.25 -32.34 2.35
N GLN A 124 -10.21 -32.31 3.28
CA GLN A 124 -10.94 -33.49 3.74
C GLN A 124 -12.22 -33.78 2.93
N GLY A 125 -12.37 -33.21 1.73
CA GLY A 125 -13.58 -33.29 0.92
C GLY A 125 -14.70 -32.34 1.41
N GLY A 126 -15.53 -31.85 0.48
CA GLY A 126 -16.57 -30.85 0.77
C GLY A 126 -16.13 -29.40 0.53
N ARG A 127 -16.75 -28.43 1.23
CA ARG A 127 -16.43 -27.00 1.09
C ARG A 127 -15.02 -26.73 1.65
N PRO A 128 -14.10 -26.11 0.88
CA PRO A 128 -12.76 -25.78 1.36
C PRO A 128 -12.83 -24.97 2.65
N GLN A 129 -12.10 -25.40 3.67
CA GLN A 129 -11.95 -24.64 4.90
C GLN A 129 -11.19 -23.33 4.62
N SER A 130 -11.52 -22.29 5.37
CA SER A 130 -10.88 -20.98 5.17
C SER A 130 -9.41 -21.03 5.61
N PRO A 131 -8.50 -20.32 4.92
CA PRO A 131 -7.10 -20.27 5.33
C PRO A 131 -6.94 -19.76 6.77
N MET A 132 -6.07 -20.42 7.53
CA MET A 132 -5.80 -20.09 8.94
C MET A 132 -4.41 -19.46 9.06
N TYR A 133 -4.26 -18.52 9.99
CA TYR A 133 -3.00 -17.86 10.28
C TYR A 133 -2.55 -18.22 11.70
N VAL A 134 -1.30 -18.64 11.81
CA VAL A 134 -0.64 -18.93 13.09
C VAL A 134 0.31 -17.78 13.43
N ILE A 135 0.19 -17.27 14.66
CA ILE A 135 1.06 -16.21 15.17
C ILE A 135 2.42 -16.84 15.53
N ASN A 136 3.51 -16.19 15.14
CA ASN A 136 4.84 -16.66 15.49
C ASN A 136 5.05 -16.61 17.02
N PRO A 137 5.31 -17.75 17.70
CA PRO A 137 5.42 -17.81 19.15
C PRO A 137 6.64 -17.06 19.71
N LYS A 138 7.61 -16.66 18.87
CA LYS A 138 8.76 -15.85 19.28
C LYS A 138 8.42 -14.36 19.42
N LEU A 139 7.22 -13.94 19.03
CA LEU A 139 6.78 -12.56 19.20
C LEU A 139 6.58 -12.28 20.69
N ARG A 140 7.14 -11.17 21.18
CA ARG A 140 6.85 -10.67 22.52
C ARG A 140 5.42 -10.13 22.53
N ILE A 141 4.48 -10.94 23.00
CA ILE A 141 3.11 -10.52 23.28
C ILE A 141 3.14 -9.90 24.68
N ASN A 142 2.72 -8.65 24.79
CA ASN A 142 2.49 -8.01 26.07
C ASN A 142 1.22 -8.63 26.65
N SER A 143 1.36 -9.65 27.50
CA SER A 143 0.26 -10.18 28.29
C SER A 143 -0.37 -9.05 29.11
N PRO A 144 -1.70 -8.91 29.16
CA PRO A 144 -2.32 -7.98 30.09
C PRO A 144 -1.90 -8.41 31.51
N THR A 145 -1.28 -7.48 32.22
CA THR A 145 -0.87 -7.58 33.61
C THR A 145 -2.03 -8.11 34.48
N GLU A 146 -1.89 -9.34 34.95
CA GLU A 146 -2.57 -9.83 36.15
C GLU A 146 -1.96 -9.08 37.35
N GLU A 147 -2.45 -7.88 37.66
CA GLU A 147 -2.11 -7.19 38.91
C GLU A 147 -3.14 -6.11 39.21
N ASN A 148 -4.29 -6.54 39.74
CA ASN A 148 -5.00 -5.79 40.79
C ASN A 148 -6.10 -6.68 41.42
N ILE A 149 -5.66 -7.63 42.24
CA ILE A 149 -6.44 -8.15 43.36
C ILE A 149 -5.50 -8.16 44.56
N PHE A 150 -5.49 -7.07 45.32
CA PHE A 150 -5.29 -7.03 46.78
C PHE A 150 -5.94 -5.77 47.32
#